data_AF-A0A7S0V0L5-F1
#
_entry.id   AF-A0A7S0V0L5-F1
#
_cell.length_a   1.000
_cell.length_b   1.000
_cell.length_c   1.000
_cell.angle_alpha   90.00
_cell.angle_beta   90.00
_cell.angle_gamma   90.00
#
_symmetry.space_group_name_H-M   'P 1'
#
loop_
_entity.id
_entity.type
_entity.pdbx_description
1 polymer ?
#
loop_
_entity_poly.entity_id
_entity_poly.type
_entity_poly.pdbx_seq_one_letter_code
_entity_poly.pdbx_strand_id
1 'polypeptide(L)'
;MYQSLREGRRVTLDKVDTFADGVAVKVLGEETWRLCQRVVDDVVLVDTDEICTAIKDIFEDTRSITEPSGALSVAGAKKYCAMHGLEGTTSVAITSGANMNFDRLRFVAERSGTGSKNEAMLATFIPEERGSFRNFIYALSEAGIQRGVAKRSITEFKYRFNPSAARSNDNK
;
A
#
# COMPACT_ATOMS: atom_id res chain seq x y z
N MET A 1 -10.48 9.27 -17.94
CA MET A 1 -11.57 10.17 -17.47
C MET A 1 -11.02 11.50 -16.98
N TYR A 2 -10.21 11.50 -15.92
CA TYR A 2 -9.63 12.71 -15.31
C TYR A 2 -9.06 13.72 -16.32
N GLN A 3 -8.17 13.29 -17.22
CA GLN A 3 -7.58 14.18 -18.24
C GLN A 3 -8.63 14.78 -19.18
N SER A 4 -9.59 13.98 -19.64
CA SER A 4 -10.66 14.46 -20.54
C SER A 4 -11.57 15.49 -19.87
N LEU A 5 -11.94 15.29 -18.60
CA LEU A 5 -12.71 16.27 -17.83
C LEU A 5 -11.95 17.57 -17.66
N ARG A 6 -10.66 17.48 -17.33
CA ARG A 6 -9.78 18.65 -17.18
C ARG A 6 -9.63 19.46 -18.48
N GLU A 7 -9.59 18.79 -19.63
CA GLU A 7 -9.48 19.45 -20.94
C GLU A 7 -10.84 19.77 -21.60
N GLY A 8 -11.96 19.35 -21.01
CA GLY A 8 -13.30 19.53 -21.57
C GLY A 8 -13.57 18.74 -22.86
N ARG A 9 -12.69 17.81 -23.24
CA ARG A 9 -12.78 17.02 -24.49
C ARG A 9 -12.18 15.63 -24.30
N ARG A 10 -12.50 14.68 -25.19
CA ARG A 10 -11.86 13.36 -25.19
C ARG A 10 -10.36 13.49 -25.48
N VAL A 11 -9.56 13.02 -24.53
CA VAL A 11 -8.10 12.94 -24.64
C VAL A 11 -7.69 11.49 -24.87
N THR A 12 -6.71 11.28 -25.74
CA THR A 12 -6.01 10.01 -25.89
C THR A 12 -4.73 10.06 -25.08
N LEU A 13 -4.53 9.10 -24.18
CA LEU A 13 -3.33 8.99 -23.37
C LEU A 13 -2.21 8.30 -24.15
N ASP A 14 -0.98 8.83 -24.04
CA ASP A 14 0.21 8.22 -24.65
C ASP A 14 0.52 6.86 -24.02
N LYS A 15 0.43 6.80 -22.69
CA LYS A 15 0.71 5.62 -21.87
C LYS A 15 -0.39 5.41 -20.83
N VAL A 16 -0.67 4.13 -20.56
CA VAL A 16 -1.53 3.68 -19.48
C VAL A 16 -0.77 2.66 -18.63
N ASP A 17 -0.98 2.69 -17.33
CA ASP A 17 -0.51 1.65 -16.42
C ASP A 17 -1.42 0.43 -16.56
N THR A 18 -0.85 -0.77 -16.44
CA THR A 18 -1.55 -2.06 -16.61
C THR A 18 -1.73 -2.81 -15.29
N PHE A 19 -1.46 -2.16 -14.15
CA PHE A 19 -1.72 -2.75 -12.84
C PHE A 19 -3.22 -3.04 -12.65
N ALA A 20 -4.05 -2.04 -12.94
CA ALA A 20 -5.51 -2.16 -13.07
C ALA A 20 -5.88 -2.23 -14.56
N ASP A 21 -5.59 -3.37 -15.17
CA ASP A 21 -5.76 -3.64 -16.60
C ASP A 21 -7.20 -3.49 -17.09
N GLY A 22 -8.19 -3.93 -16.31
CA GLY A 22 -9.61 -3.75 -16.60
C GLY A 22 -10.06 -2.29 -16.78
N VAL A 23 -9.27 -1.32 -16.32
CA VAL A 23 -9.52 0.13 -16.51
C VAL A 23 -8.41 0.84 -17.28
N ALA A 24 -7.45 0.10 -17.86
CA ALA A 24 -6.30 0.63 -18.60
C ALA A 24 -6.69 1.11 -20.00
N VAL A 25 -7.55 2.14 -20.08
CA VAL A 25 -8.15 2.63 -21.31
C VAL A 25 -7.45 3.90 -21.80
N LYS A 26 -6.93 3.88 -23.03
CA LYS A 26 -6.24 5.03 -23.65
C LYS A 26 -7.17 6.17 -24.04
N VAL A 27 -8.36 5.86 -24.56
CA VAL A 27 -9.34 6.83 -25.04
C VAL A 27 -10.72 6.42 -24.60
N LEU A 28 -11.49 7.37 -24.06
CA LEU A 28 -12.86 7.11 -23.62
C LEU A 28 -13.77 6.83 -24.82
N GLY A 29 -14.77 5.96 -24.62
CA GLY A 29 -15.87 5.79 -25.56
C GLY A 29 -16.66 7.09 -25.74
N GLU A 30 -17.25 7.29 -26.91
CA GLU A 30 -17.93 8.56 -27.24
C GLU A 30 -19.17 8.77 -26.37
N GLU A 31 -19.99 7.73 -26.27
CA GLU A 31 -21.26 7.79 -25.55
C GLU A 31 -21.05 7.84 -24.02
N THR A 32 -20.09 7.07 -23.50
CA THR A 32 -19.75 7.13 -22.07
C THR A 32 -19.19 8.49 -21.68
N TRP A 33 -18.36 9.11 -22.53
CA TRP A 33 -17.90 10.47 -22.33
C TRP A 33 -19.05 11.47 -22.27
N ARG A 34 -19.97 11.43 -23.26
CA ARG A 34 -21.14 12.31 -23.31
C ARG A 34 -21.99 12.24 -22.05
N LEU A 35 -22.18 11.03 -21.51
CA LEU A 35 -22.92 10.81 -20.28
C LEU A 35 -22.13 11.29 -19.05
N CYS A 36 -20.85 10.94 -18.93
CA CYS A 36 -20.04 11.31 -17.77
C CYS A 36 -19.94 12.83 -17.59
N GLN A 37 -19.90 13.61 -18.68
CA GLN A 37 -19.94 15.08 -18.59
C GLN A 37 -21.20 15.63 -17.90
N ARG A 38 -22.28 14.85 -17.81
CA ARG A 38 -23.56 15.27 -17.23
C ARG A 38 -23.81 14.71 -15.83
N VAL A 39 -23.17 13.60 -15.47
CA VAL A 39 -23.53 12.82 -14.27
C VAL A 39 -22.37 12.52 -13.33
N VAL A 40 -21.13 12.80 -13.73
CA VAL A 40 -19.95 12.60 -12.88
C VAL A 40 -19.56 13.94 -12.28
N ASP A 41 -19.70 14.06 -10.97
CA ASP A 41 -19.38 15.29 -10.24
C ASP A 41 -17.86 15.48 -10.05
N ASP A 42 -17.13 14.39 -9.80
CA ASP A 42 -15.69 14.43 -9.56
C ASP A 42 -14.98 13.11 -9.94
N VAL A 43 -13.66 13.18 -10.10
CA VAL A 43 -12.79 12.03 -10.36
C VAL A 43 -11.59 12.05 -9.44
N VAL A 44 -11.52 11.04 -8.57
CA VAL A 44 -10.37 10.81 -7.69
C VAL A 44 -9.34 9.92 -8.38
N LEU A 45 -8.08 10.33 -8.30
CA LEU A 45 -6.95 9.51 -8.73
C LEU A 45 -6.38 8.75 -7.54
N VAL A 46 -6.12 7.46 -7.73
CA VAL A 46 -5.46 6.60 -6.75
C VAL A 46 -4.21 5.97 -7.34
N ASP A 47 -3.23 5.70 -6.49
CA ASP A 47 -2.01 5.00 -6.86
C ASP A 47 -2.11 3.48 -6.63
N THR A 48 -1.07 2.75 -7.06
CA THR A 48 -0.98 1.29 -6.93
C THR A 48 -1.02 0.82 -5.49
N ASP A 49 -0.42 1.56 -4.57
CA ASP A 49 -0.33 1.16 -3.16
C ASP A 49 -1.70 1.34 -2.49
N GLU A 50 -2.41 2.41 -2.80
CA GLU A 50 -3.81 2.65 -2.38
C GLU A 50 -4.75 1.54 -2.89
N ILE A 51 -4.57 1.08 -4.14
CA ILE A 51 -5.32 -0.06 -4.68
C ILE A 51 -4.97 -1.35 -3.92
N CYS A 52 -3.68 -1.61 -3.64
CA CYS A 52 -3.26 -2.80 -2.90
C CYS A 52 -3.85 -2.83 -1.49
N THR A 53 -3.85 -1.67 -0.80
CA THR A 53 -4.50 -1.52 0.50
C THR A 53 -6.00 -1.80 0.39
N ALA A 54 -6.70 -1.29 -0.63
CA ALA A 54 -8.12 -1.56 -0.81
C ALA A 54 -8.43 -3.05 -1.05
N ILE A 55 -7.61 -3.77 -1.83
CA ILE A 55 -7.76 -5.23 -2.02
C ILE A 55 -7.65 -5.94 -0.66
N LYS A 56 -6.65 -5.54 0.15
CA LYS A 56 -6.45 -6.09 1.50
C LYS A 56 -7.66 -5.80 2.39
N ASP A 57 -8.16 -4.57 2.43
CA ASP A 57 -9.32 -4.19 3.24
C ASP A 57 -10.55 -5.03 2.87
N ILE A 58 -10.85 -5.16 1.55
CA ILE A 58 -11.97 -5.97 1.06
C ILE A 58 -11.83 -7.43 1.52
N PHE A 59 -10.62 -7.98 1.45
CA PHE A 59 -10.35 -9.34 1.90
C PHE A 59 -10.51 -9.47 3.43
N GLU A 60 -10.00 -8.54 4.22
CA GLU A 60 -10.11 -8.57 5.69
C GLU A 60 -11.57 -8.51 6.14
N ASP A 61 -12.38 -7.67 5.50
CA ASP A 61 -13.78 -7.44 5.86
C ASP A 61 -14.73 -8.55 5.36
N THR A 62 -14.57 -8.97 4.10
CA THR A 62 -15.56 -9.83 3.42
C THR A 62 -15.03 -11.20 3.01
N ARG A 63 -13.71 -11.43 3.13
CA ARG A 63 -13.00 -12.60 2.59
C ARG A 63 -13.12 -12.77 1.08
N SER A 64 -13.57 -11.73 0.37
CA SER A 64 -13.60 -11.70 -1.09
C SER A 64 -12.25 -11.26 -1.64
N ILE A 65 -11.80 -11.90 -2.72
CA ILE A 65 -10.61 -11.49 -3.46
C ILE A 65 -11.08 -10.68 -4.66
N THR A 66 -10.61 -9.44 -4.77
CA THR A 66 -10.90 -8.55 -5.91
C THR A 66 -9.67 -8.35 -6.75
N GLU A 67 -9.84 -8.19 -8.06
CA GLU A 67 -8.75 -7.76 -8.94
C GLU A 67 -8.43 -6.27 -8.72
N PRO A 68 -7.29 -5.74 -9.21
CA PRO A 68 -6.93 -4.34 -8.98
C PRO A 68 -7.99 -3.34 -9.47
N SER A 69 -8.60 -3.59 -10.63
CA SER A 69 -9.71 -2.80 -11.16
C SER A 69 -10.96 -2.89 -10.28
N GLY A 70 -11.20 -4.06 -9.68
CA GLY A 70 -12.30 -4.33 -8.75
C GLY A 70 -12.18 -3.55 -7.43
N ALA A 71 -10.97 -3.33 -6.94
CA ALA A 71 -10.73 -2.58 -5.71
C ALA A 71 -10.66 -1.05 -5.92
N LEU A 72 -10.59 -0.58 -7.17
CA LEU A 72 -10.33 0.83 -7.51
C LEU A 72 -11.31 1.80 -6.85
N SER A 73 -12.62 1.49 -6.86
CA SER A 73 -13.61 2.38 -6.27
C SER A 73 -13.54 2.43 -4.74
N VAL A 74 -13.09 1.35 -4.09
CA VAL A 74 -12.91 1.33 -2.63
C VAL A 74 -11.72 2.20 -2.25
N ALA A 75 -10.60 2.08 -2.96
CA ALA A 75 -9.45 2.97 -2.81
C ALA A 75 -9.87 4.44 -3.01
N GLY A 76 -10.61 4.72 -4.09
CA GLY A 76 -11.10 6.06 -4.41
C GLY A 76 -12.04 6.62 -3.35
N ALA A 77 -12.99 5.83 -2.85
CA ALA A 77 -13.92 6.23 -1.80
C ALA A 77 -13.19 6.55 -0.49
N LYS A 78 -12.25 5.69 -0.05
CA LYS A 78 -11.44 5.94 1.15
C LYS A 78 -10.65 7.24 1.04
N LYS A 79 -10.01 7.47 -0.10
CA LYS A 79 -9.25 8.70 -0.38
C LYS A 79 -10.16 9.92 -0.41
N TYR A 80 -11.33 9.83 -1.06
CA TYR A 80 -12.30 10.93 -1.14
C TYR A 80 -12.78 11.35 0.25
N CYS A 81 -13.18 10.38 1.09
CA CYS A 81 -13.61 10.64 2.46
C CYS A 81 -12.50 11.30 3.28
N ALA A 82 -11.25 10.82 3.15
CA ALA A 82 -10.11 11.41 3.85
C ALA A 82 -9.81 12.85 3.40
N MET A 83 -9.84 13.13 2.09
CA MET A 83 -9.59 14.47 1.55
C MET A 83 -10.65 15.50 1.98
N HIS A 84 -11.90 15.06 2.16
CA HIS A 84 -13.02 15.94 2.49
C HIS A 84 -13.45 15.88 3.97
N GLY A 85 -12.76 15.10 4.80
CA GLY A 85 -13.10 14.94 6.23
C GLY A 85 -14.52 14.40 6.44
N LEU A 86 -14.95 13.46 5.59
CA LEU A 86 -16.30 12.91 5.67
C LEU A 86 -16.38 11.88 6.81
N GLU A 87 -17.20 12.19 7.81
CA GLU A 87 -17.47 11.33 8.95
C GLU A 87 -18.98 11.09 9.08
N GLY A 88 -19.38 9.86 9.42
CA GLY A 88 -20.79 9.49 9.61
C GLY A 88 -21.64 9.44 8.32
N THR A 89 -21.02 9.54 7.14
CA THR A 89 -21.71 9.46 5.85
C THR A 89 -21.74 8.03 5.30
N THR A 90 -22.82 7.66 4.60
CA THR A 90 -22.86 6.40 3.86
C THR A 90 -22.20 6.58 2.49
N SER A 91 -21.16 5.79 2.23
CA SER A 91 -20.49 5.73 0.93
C SER A 91 -20.63 4.34 0.34
N VAL A 92 -20.89 4.26 -0.97
CA VAL A 92 -21.00 2.99 -1.69
C VAL A 92 -19.89 2.92 -2.74
N ALA A 93 -19.16 1.81 -2.74
CA ALA A 93 -18.11 1.51 -3.71
C ALA A 93 -18.45 0.20 -4.43
N ILE A 94 -18.18 0.14 -5.74
CA ILE A 94 -18.53 -1.00 -6.60
C ILE A 94 -17.31 -1.89 -6.78
N THR A 95 -17.34 -3.07 -6.17
CA THR A 95 -16.33 -4.10 -6.41
C THR A 95 -16.56 -4.78 -7.76
N SER A 96 -15.97 -4.21 -8.82
CA SER A 96 -16.36 -4.50 -10.21
C SER A 96 -15.82 -5.82 -10.79
N GLY A 97 -14.80 -6.42 -10.18
CA GLY A 97 -14.14 -7.61 -10.72
C GLY A 97 -13.26 -8.36 -9.72
N ALA A 98 -12.98 -9.62 -10.04
CA ALA A 98 -12.26 -10.57 -9.18
C ALA A 98 -11.34 -11.51 -9.99
N ASN A 99 -11.05 -11.20 -11.25
CA ASN A 99 -10.23 -12.03 -12.12
C ASN A 99 -8.73 -11.74 -11.90
N MET A 100 -8.18 -12.24 -10.80
CA MET A 100 -6.76 -12.11 -10.49
C MET A 100 -6.07 -13.47 -10.44
N ASN A 101 -4.85 -13.55 -10.98
CA ASN A 101 -3.97 -14.68 -10.72
C ASN A 101 -3.48 -14.65 -9.26
N PHE A 102 -3.47 -15.80 -8.59
CA PHE A 102 -3.00 -15.99 -7.23
C PHE A 102 -1.56 -15.44 -7.01
N ASP A 103 -0.67 -15.58 -7.99
CA ASP A 103 0.71 -15.04 -7.89
C ASP A 103 0.75 -13.53 -7.67
N ARG A 104 -0.25 -12.78 -8.18
CA ARG A 104 -0.34 -11.34 -7.97
C ARG A 104 -0.66 -10.96 -6.52
N LEU A 105 -1.27 -11.87 -5.74
CA LEU A 105 -1.55 -11.62 -4.32
C LEU A 105 -0.27 -11.38 -3.52
N ARG A 106 0.84 -12.01 -3.90
CA ARG A 106 2.13 -11.74 -3.27
C ARG A 106 2.53 -10.28 -3.42
N PHE A 107 2.43 -9.73 -4.63
CA PHE A 107 2.74 -8.32 -4.89
C PHE A 107 1.81 -7.39 -4.10
N VAL A 108 0.50 -7.71 -4.06
CA VAL A 108 -0.48 -6.94 -3.28
C VAL A 108 -0.14 -6.99 -1.78
N ALA A 109 0.23 -8.15 -1.25
CA ALA A 109 0.61 -8.32 0.15
C ALA A 109 1.88 -7.51 0.49
N GLU A 110 2.91 -7.56 -0.35
CA GLU A 110 4.16 -6.81 -0.17
C GLU A 110 3.91 -5.29 -0.18
N ARG A 111 3.04 -4.77 -1.07
CA ARG A 111 2.79 -3.32 -1.18
C ARG A 111 1.78 -2.77 -0.18
N SER A 112 0.71 -3.52 0.10
CA SER A 112 -0.28 -3.12 1.13
C SER A 112 0.34 -3.01 2.53
N GLY A 113 1.39 -3.80 2.80
CA GLY A 113 2.18 -3.71 4.04
C GLY A 113 2.95 -2.40 4.20
N THR A 114 3.37 -1.77 3.10
CA THR A 114 4.22 -0.56 3.14
C THR A 114 3.44 0.69 3.56
N GLY A 115 2.14 0.77 3.24
CA GLY A 115 1.25 1.85 3.69
C GLY A 115 0.65 1.63 5.08
N SER A 116 0.56 0.37 5.52
CA SER A 116 0.19 0.07 6.90
C SER A 116 1.38 0.39 7.81
N LYS A 117 1.23 1.33 8.74
CA LYS A 117 2.25 1.69 9.74
C LYS A 117 2.50 0.56 10.77
N ASN A 118 2.42 -0.69 10.35
CA ASN A 118 2.46 -1.89 11.18
C ASN A 118 3.90 -2.40 11.37
N GLU A 119 4.84 -1.98 10.52
CA GLU A 119 6.25 -2.36 10.62
C GLU A 119 7.16 -1.14 10.67
N ALA A 120 8.25 -1.25 11.41
CA ALA A 120 9.28 -0.23 11.50
C ALA A 120 10.63 -0.83 11.07
N MET A 121 11.25 -0.26 10.04
CA MET A 121 12.60 -0.61 9.65
C MET A 121 13.62 0.11 10.55
N LEU A 122 14.54 -0.67 11.14
CA LEU A 122 15.65 -0.15 11.92
C LEU A 122 16.97 -0.55 11.25
N ALA A 123 17.73 0.44 10.77
CA ALA A 123 19.12 0.25 10.37
C ALA A 123 20.02 0.73 11.51
N THR A 124 20.76 -0.18 12.14
CA THR A 124 21.65 0.15 13.27
C THR A 124 22.92 -0.68 13.24
N PHE A 125 23.93 -0.23 13.99
CA PHE A 125 25.16 -0.96 14.23
C PHE A 125 25.08 -1.68 15.57
N ILE A 126 25.55 -2.92 15.61
CA ILE A 126 25.68 -3.72 16.82
C ILE A 126 27.17 -4.07 16.95
N PRO A 127 27.80 -3.93 18.14
CA PRO A 127 29.19 -4.32 18.34
C PRO A 127 29.43 -5.78 17.97
N GLU A 128 30.52 -6.09 17.29
CA GLU A 128 30.89 -7.45 16.86
C GLU A 128 31.53 -8.25 18.00
N GLU A 129 30.83 -8.32 19.13
CA GLU A 129 31.27 -8.96 20.36
C GLU A 129 30.30 -10.07 20.78
N ARG A 130 30.80 -11.04 21.55
CA ARG A 130 29.99 -12.16 22.01
C ARG A 130 28.83 -11.66 22.88
N GLY A 131 27.61 -11.86 22.40
CA GLY A 131 26.38 -11.51 23.12
C GLY A 131 25.71 -10.21 22.69
N SER A 132 26.30 -9.42 21.79
CA SER A 132 25.74 -8.13 21.36
C SER A 132 24.37 -8.26 20.71
N PHE A 133 24.16 -9.28 19.87
CA PHE A 133 22.83 -9.55 19.30
C PHE A 133 21.79 -9.85 20.38
N ARG A 134 22.14 -10.67 21.37
CA ARG A 134 21.25 -10.99 22.50
C ARG A 134 20.86 -9.71 23.25
N ASN A 135 21.83 -8.85 23.55
CA ASN A 135 21.60 -7.58 24.25
C ASN A 135 20.71 -6.64 23.41
N PHE A 136 20.90 -6.60 22.09
CA PHE A 136 20.05 -5.83 21.18
C PHE A 136 18.59 -6.30 21.20
N ILE A 137 18.35 -7.61 21.16
CA ILE A 137 17.00 -8.19 21.25
C ILE A 137 16.34 -7.86 22.59
N TYR A 138 17.11 -7.92 23.69
CA TYR A 138 16.62 -7.49 25.00
C TYR A 138 16.27 -6.01 25.02
N ALA A 139 17.14 -5.13 24.51
CA ALA A 139 16.87 -3.70 24.45
C ALA A 139 15.61 -3.38 23.62
N LEU A 140 15.40 -4.05 22.48
CA LEU A 140 14.17 -3.91 21.68
C LEU A 140 12.93 -4.39 22.44
N SER A 141 13.06 -5.47 23.22
CA SER A 141 11.97 -6.04 24.01
C SER A 141 11.63 -5.15 25.21
N GLU A 142 12.62 -4.68 25.95
CA GLU A 142 12.47 -3.82 27.14
C GLU A 142 11.99 -2.42 26.78
N ALA A 143 12.48 -1.82 25.69
CA ALA A 143 12.01 -0.53 25.20
C ALA A 143 10.52 -0.57 24.78
N GLY A 144 10.00 -1.74 24.40
CA GLY A 144 8.56 -1.96 24.19
C GLY A 144 7.78 -1.92 25.51
N ILE A 145 8.26 -2.68 26.50
CA ILE A 145 7.63 -2.82 27.82
C ILE A 145 7.58 -1.47 28.56
N GLN A 146 8.66 -0.68 28.52
CA GLN A 146 8.74 0.64 29.17
C GLN A 146 7.76 1.67 28.57
N ARG A 147 7.30 1.47 27.33
CA ARG A 147 6.28 2.31 26.67
C ARG A 147 4.86 1.75 26.82
N GLY A 148 4.65 0.74 27.66
CA GLY A 148 3.34 0.10 27.83
C GLY A 148 2.90 -0.75 26.64
N VAL A 149 3.83 -1.13 25.76
CA VAL A 149 3.55 -1.96 24.58
C VAL A 149 4.02 -3.38 24.85
N ALA A 150 3.25 -4.38 24.43
CA ALA A 150 3.67 -5.78 24.46
C ALA A 150 5.01 -5.97 23.71
N LYS A 151 5.72 -7.06 24.02
CA LYS A 151 7.00 -7.42 23.37
C LYS A 151 6.86 -7.25 21.85
N ARG A 152 7.69 -6.39 21.25
CA ARG A 152 7.65 -6.13 19.81
C ARG A 152 8.03 -7.39 19.04
N SER A 153 7.19 -7.78 18.08
CA SER A 153 7.52 -8.86 17.14
C SER A 153 8.58 -8.40 16.15
N ILE A 154 9.61 -9.20 15.96
CA ILE A 154 10.64 -8.96 14.95
C ILE A 154 10.21 -9.73 13.70
N THR A 155 9.86 -9.02 12.63
CA THR A 155 9.38 -9.61 11.38
C THR A 155 10.55 -10.06 10.50
N GLU A 156 11.64 -9.29 10.46
CA GLU A 156 12.86 -9.63 9.73
C GLU A 156 14.11 -9.09 10.46
N PHE A 157 15.19 -9.88 10.45
CA PHE A 157 16.51 -9.44 10.90
C PHE A 157 17.57 -9.91 9.90
N LYS A 158 18.22 -8.95 9.24
CA LYS A 158 19.31 -9.20 8.28
C LYS A 158 20.62 -8.71 8.86
N TYR A 159 21.61 -9.60 8.92
CA TYR A 159 22.95 -9.29 9.42
C TYR A 159 24.00 -9.97 8.55
N ARG A 160 25.12 -9.27 8.36
CA ARG A 160 26.30 -9.82 7.69
C ARG A 160 27.52 -9.41 8.50
N PHE A 161 28.27 -10.41 8.97
CA PHE A 161 29.51 -10.19 9.73
C PHE A 161 30.48 -9.34 8.93
N ASN A 162 30.96 -8.26 9.55
CA ASN A 162 31.98 -7.40 8.97
C ASN A 162 33.31 -7.57 9.74
N PRO A 163 34.26 -8.38 9.24
CA PRO A 163 35.52 -8.64 9.92
C PRO A 163 36.39 -7.38 10.13
N SER A 164 36.16 -6.33 9.33
CA SER A 164 36.84 -5.04 9.45
C SER A 164 36.47 -4.28 10.72
N ALA A 165 35.24 -4.46 11.21
CA ALA A 165 34.73 -3.79 12.42
C ALA A 165 35.17 -4.51 13.71
N ALA A 166 35.29 -5.85 13.66
CA ALA A 166 35.67 -6.69 14.79
C ALA A 166 37.15 -6.51 15.22
N ARG A 167 38.05 -6.22 14.28
CA ARG A 167 39.51 -6.12 14.55
C ARG A 167 39.94 -4.84 15.28
N SER A 168 39.04 -3.91 15.55
CA SER A 168 39.37 -2.66 16.25
C SER A 168 39.50 -2.82 17.78
N ASN A 169 38.96 -3.90 18.37
CA ASN A 169 38.93 -4.11 19.82
C ASN A 169 39.92 -5.17 20.36
N ASP A 170 40.60 -5.94 19.51
CA ASP A 170 41.55 -6.99 19.94
C ASP A 170 42.99 -6.49 20.20
N ASN A 171 43.21 -5.17 20.21
CA ASN A 171 44.52 -4.54 20.45
C ASN A 171 44.56 -3.76 21.78
N LYS A 172 44.13 -4.40 22.88
CA LYS A 172 44.38 -3.93 24.26
C LYS A 172 44.70 -5.10 25.18
#